data_AF-A0A1Y2LZB4-F1
#
_entry.id   AF-A0A1Y2LZB4-F1
#
_cell.length_a   1.000
_cell.length_b   1.000
_cell.length_c   1.000
_cell.angle_alpha   90.00
_cell.angle_beta   90.00
_cell.angle_gamma   90.00
#
_symmetry.space_group_name_H-M   'P 1'
#
loop_
_entity.id
_entity.type
_entity.pdbx_description
1 polymer ?
#
loop_
_entity_poly.entity_id
_entity_poly.type
_entity_poly.pdbx_seq_one_letter_code
_entity_poly.pdbx_strand_id
1 'polypeptide(L)'
;MRYGGVLVLVLWWWAWASVPRARAAGMMNFGHGRADQSASPPCRRFSSSGLRTSPRPPTAAPQHYHIRLRSPPHPVNTVKMAGFANTVYNTVIRSNITLLGTVFAAAFGMQLAFDTGSDRVWDSMNRGRQWKDIKQRYIEAAEDDE
;
A
#
# COMPACT_ATOMS: atom_id res chain seq x y z
N MET A 1 14.12 19.66 -28.08
CA MET A 1 13.65 18.31 -27.67
C MET A 1 13.13 18.33 -26.22
N ARG A 2 11.97 18.95 -25.95
CA ARG A 2 11.44 19.09 -24.57
C ARG A 2 9.98 18.67 -24.38
N TYR A 3 9.30 18.21 -25.44
CA TYR A 3 7.90 17.73 -25.40
C TYR A 3 7.75 16.21 -25.57
N GLY A 4 8.85 15.49 -25.84
CA GLY A 4 8.80 14.05 -26.12
C GLY A 4 8.31 13.22 -24.92
N GLY A 5 8.72 13.58 -23.70
CA GLY A 5 8.36 12.81 -22.51
C GLY A 5 6.87 12.88 -22.14
N VAL A 6 6.25 14.06 -22.31
CA VAL A 6 4.82 14.24 -21.98
C VAL A 6 3.94 13.51 -22.99
N LEU A 7 4.30 13.55 -24.27
CA LEU A 7 3.56 12.83 -25.31
C LEU A 7 3.65 11.31 -25.10
N VAL A 8 4.83 10.79 -24.71
CA VAL A 8 5.01 9.38 -24.39
C VAL A 8 4.17 8.96 -23.19
N LEU A 9 4.09 9.78 -22.14
CA LEU A 9 3.25 9.49 -20.97
C LEU A 9 1.76 9.54 -21.29
N VAL A 10 1.31 10.50 -22.09
CA VAL A 10 -0.09 10.63 -22.51
C VAL A 10 -0.50 9.47 -23.42
N LEU A 11 0.35 9.10 -24.38
CA LEU A 11 0.12 7.95 -25.26
C LEU A 11 0.14 6.64 -24.50
N TRP A 12 1.05 6.49 -23.53
CA TRP A 12 1.11 5.30 -22.68
C TRP A 12 -0.12 5.17 -21.77
N TRP A 13 -0.57 6.27 -21.16
CA TRP A 13 -1.80 6.29 -20.37
C TRP A 13 -3.04 6.00 -21.22
N TRP A 14 -3.14 6.61 -22.40
CA TRP A 14 -4.24 6.37 -23.33
C TRP A 14 -4.25 4.92 -23.83
N ALA A 15 -3.09 4.34 -24.16
CA ALA A 15 -2.97 2.94 -24.54
C ALA A 15 -3.40 1.98 -23.41
N TRP A 16 -2.97 2.22 -22.17
CA TRP A 16 -3.40 1.42 -21.01
C TRP A 16 -4.90 1.56 -20.70
N ALA A 17 -5.46 2.76 -20.85
CA ALA A 17 -6.89 3.04 -20.64
C ALA A 17 -7.77 2.45 -21.75
N SER A 18 -7.23 2.28 -22.95
CA SER A 18 -7.94 1.76 -24.13
C SER A 18 -7.98 0.24 -24.20
N VAL A 19 -7.26 -0.48 -23.34
CA VAL A 19 -7.40 -1.94 -23.24
C VAL A 19 -8.75 -2.26 -22.61
N PRO A 20 -9.69 -2.91 -23.34
CA PRO A 20 -10.93 -3.35 -22.76
C PRO A 20 -10.61 -4.41 -21.69
N ARG A 21 -10.67 -4.01 -20.42
CA ARG A 21 -10.73 -4.96 -19.31
C ARG A 21 -12.01 -5.74 -19.50
N ALA A 22 -11.90 -6.99 -19.97
CA ALA A 22 -13.00 -7.92 -20.02
C ALA A 22 -13.58 -8.06 -18.60
N ARG A 23 -14.63 -7.29 -18.32
CA ARG A 23 -15.53 -7.51 -17.21
C ARG A 23 -16.31 -8.76 -17.55
N ALA A 24 -15.99 -9.86 -16.87
CA ALA A 24 -16.96 -10.92 -16.66
C ALA A 24 -18.08 -10.33 -15.79
N ALA A 25 -19.06 -9.70 -16.44
CA ALA A 25 -20.31 -9.27 -15.84
C ALA A 25 -21.40 -10.24 -16.30
N GLY A 26 -21.60 -11.30 -15.51
CA GLY A 26 -22.88 -11.98 -15.44
C GLY A 26 -23.86 -11.09 -14.68
N MET A 27 -24.81 -10.55 -15.43
CA MET A 27 -26.20 -10.25 -15.07
C MET A 27 -26.56 -10.16 -13.58
N MET A 28 -27.06 -8.99 -13.15
CA MET A 28 -28.43 -8.85 -12.65
C MET A 28 -28.77 -7.36 -12.47
N ASN A 29 -29.77 -6.96 -13.26
CA ASN A 29 -30.40 -5.66 -13.30
C ASN A 29 -31.41 -5.58 -12.14
N PHE A 30 -31.47 -4.49 -11.39
CA PHE A 30 -32.73 -3.98 -10.82
C PHE A 30 -32.54 -2.50 -10.46
N GLY A 31 -33.37 -1.67 -11.09
CA GLY A 31 -33.40 -0.22 -10.92
C GLY A 31 -34.31 0.26 -9.80
N HIS A 32 -34.51 1.59 -9.85
CA HIS A 32 -35.22 2.49 -8.92
C HIS A 32 -34.38 2.87 -7.68
N GLY A 33 -34.10 4.13 -7.37
CA GLY A 33 -34.67 5.41 -7.81
C GLY A 33 -35.10 6.22 -6.58
N ARG A 34 -34.71 7.51 -6.55
CA ARG A 34 -35.24 8.61 -5.69
C ARG A 34 -34.70 8.63 -4.24
N ALA A 35 -33.79 9.54 -3.90
CA ALA A 35 -33.93 10.97 -3.54
C ALA A 35 -34.32 11.21 -2.06
N ASP A 36 -33.64 12.23 -1.52
CA ASP A 36 -33.94 13.02 -0.32
C ASP A 36 -33.90 12.35 1.07
N GLN A 37 -32.98 12.85 1.89
CA GLN A 37 -33.38 13.59 3.10
C GLN A 37 -32.20 14.38 3.68
N SER A 38 -32.25 15.67 3.41
CA SER A 38 -31.67 16.74 4.20
C SER A 38 -32.28 16.79 5.61
N ALA A 39 -31.55 17.46 6.52
CA ALA A 39 -32.01 18.05 7.77
C ALA A 39 -32.18 17.15 9.02
N SER A 40 -31.19 17.22 9.92
CA SER A 40 -31.43 17.29 11.38
C SER A 40 -31.56 18.77 11.75
N PRO A 41 -32.47 19.26 12.63
CA PRO A 41 -32.43 19.06 14.11
C PRO A 41 -33.86 19.18 14.77
N PRO A 42 -34.06 19.51 16.07
CA PRO A 42 -33.23 19.45 17.28
C PRO A 42 -33.81 18.56 18.41
N CYS A 43 -32.95 18.24 19.37
CA CYS A 43 -33.28 17.66 20.66
C CYS A 43 -34.39 18.46 21.38
N ARG A 44 -35.56 17.85 21.59
CA ARG A 44 -36.55 18.35 22.57
C ARG A 44 -36.25 17.74 23.94
N ARG A 45 -35.81 18.62 24.83
CA ARG A 45 -35.92 18.50 26.28
C ARG A 45 -37.40 18.45 26.68
N PHE A 46 -37.82 17.44 27.42
CA PHE A 46 -39.00 17.55 28.29
C PHE A 46 -38.76 16.83 29.61
N SER A 47 -39.21 17.50 30.66
CA SER A 47 -38.89 17.30 32.06
C SER A 47 -40.10 16.76 32.81
N SER A 48 -39.81 15.88 33.78
CA SER A 48 -40.49 15.71 35.06
C SER A 48 -41.81 14.93 35.17
N SER A 49 -41.84 14.11 36.22
CA SER A 49 -42.96 13.86 37.14
C SER A 49 -43.94 12.72 36.83
N GLY A 50 -43.92 11.68 37.66
CA GLY A 50 -45.10 10.84 37.91
C GLY A 50 -44.83 9.38 38.22
N LEU A 51 -44.59 9.05 39.49
CA LEU A 51 -44.69 7.70 40.03
C LEU A 51 -46.12 7.15 39.88
N ARG A 52 -46.27 5.94 39.34
CA ARG A 52 -47.42 5.07 39.65
C ARG A 52 -46.95 3.61 39.69
N THR A 53 -47.13 3.03 40.86
CA THR A 53 -46.87 1.63 41.22
C THR A 53 -47.93 0.70 40.61
N SER A 54 -47.49 -0.44 40.09
CA SER A 54 -48.14 -1.76 40.32
C SER A 54 -47.31 -2.86 39.62
N PRO A 55 -46.99 -3.99 40.27
CA PRO A 55 -46.32 -5.11 39.63
C PRO A 55 -47.33 -6.05 38.97
N ARG A 56 -47.12 -6.38 37.68
CA ARG A 56 -47.76 -7.54 37.03
C ARG A 56 -46.68 -8.46 36.45
N PRO A 57 -46.88 -9.79 36.54
CA PRO A 57 -45.91 -10.79 36.10
C PRO A 57 -45.74 -10.79 34.57
N PRO A 58 -44.59 -11.24 34.05
CA PRO A 58 -44.30 -11.24 32.63
C PRO A 58 -45.18 -12.25 31.89
N THR A 59 -46.26 -11.79 31.27
CA THR A 59 -46.93 -12.56 30.21
C THR A 59 -45.98 -12.66 29.02
N ALA A 60 -45.40 -13.85 28.88
CA ALA A 60 -44.74 -14.42 27.72
C ALA A 60 -44.72 -13.53 26.47
N ALA A 61 -43.64 -12.78 26.28
CA ALA A 61 -43.28 -12.32 24.95
C ALA A 61 -43.13 -13.54 24.04
N PRO A 62 -43.60 -13.49 22.77
CA PRO A 62 -43.28 -14.54 21.82
C PRO A 62 -41.76 -14.60 21.72
N GLN A 63 -41.20 -15.76 22.05
CA GLN A 63 -39.79 -16.08 21.87
C GLN A 63 -39.54 -16.07 20.36
N HIS A 64 -39.31 -14.89 19.79
CA HIS A 64 -38.82 -14.75 18.44
C HIS A 64 -37.39 -15.28 18.48
N TYR A 65 -37.23 -16.58 18.32
CA TYR A 65 -35.94 -17.19 18.05
C TYR A 65 -35.55 -16.73 16.64
N HIS A 66 -35.09 -15.49 16.51
CA HIS A 66 -34.20 -15.19 15.41
C HIS A 66 -32.97 -16.04 15.70
N ILE A 67 -32.90 -17.20 15.04
CA ILE A 67 -31.68 -17.95 14.82
C ILE A 67 -30.74 -16.98 14.13
N ARG A 68 -30.03 -16.19 14.93
CA ARG A 68 -28.79 -15.62 14.46
C ARG A 68 -27.89 -16.83 14.32
N LEU A 69 -27.69 -17.28 13.09
CA LEU A 69 -26.49 -17.99 12.69
C LEU A 69 -25.32 -17.05 13.04
N ARG A 70 -24.96 -17.01 14.32
CA ARG A 70 -23.66 -16.56 14.76
C ARG A 70 -22.76 -17.71 14.32
N SER A 71 -22.39 -17.66 13.05
CA SER A 71 -21.39 -18.53 12.47
C SER A 71 -20.27 -18.65 13.49
N PRO A 72 -19.87 -19.87 13.91
CA PRO A 72 -18.78 -20.03 14.84
C PRO A 72 -17.60 -19.25 14.28
N PRO A 73 -16.87 -18.47 15.11
CA PRO A 73 -15.67 -17.80 14.64
C PRO A 73 -14.77 -18.89 14.06
N HIS A 74 -14.59 -18.86 12.75
CA HIS A 74 -13.64 -19.75 12.11
C HIS A 74 -12.30 -19.49 12.79
N PRO A 75 -11.60 -20.53 13.28
CA PRO A 75 -10.24 -20.34 13.70
C PRO A 75 -9.49 -19.92 12.44
N VAL A 76 -9.24 -18.61 12.29
CA VAL A 76 -8.21 -18.15 11.38
C VAL A 76 -6.96 -18.84 11.90
N ASN A 77 -6.56 -19.88 11.19
CA ASN A 77 -5.28 -20.54 11.32
C ASN A 77 -4.26 -19.45 11.05
N THR A 78 -3.93 -18.72 12.11
CA THR A 78 -2.91 -17.69 12.19
C THR A 78 -1.62 -18.40 11.88
N VAL A 79 -1.29 -18.43 10.59
CA VAL A 79 0.06 -18.76 10.14
C VAL A 79 0.94 -17.80 10.92
N LYS A 80 1.67 -18.33 11.90
CA LYS A 80 2.70 -17.58 12.62
C LYS A 80 3.77 -17.27 11.57
N MET A 81 3.59 -16.16 10.86
CA MET A 81 4.62 -15.63 9.99
C MET A 81 5.83 -15.33 10.86
N ALA A 82 7.01 -15.81 10.45
CA ALA A 82 8.26 -15.72 11.18
C ALA A 82 8.46 -14.30 11.75
N GLY A 83 8.88 -14.21 13.02
CA GLY A 83 8.83 -12.99 13.82
C GLY A 83 9.44 -11.76 13.14
N PHE A 84 10.56 -11.93 12.42
CA PHE A 84 11.22 -10.83 11.71
C PHE A 84 10.41 -10.26 10.54
N ALA A 85 9.87 -11.11 9.66
CA ALA A 85 9.07 -10.65 8.52
C ALA A 85 7.80 -9.93 9.00
N ASN A 86 7.23 -10.39 10.11
CA ASN A 86 6.08 -9.76 10.73
C ASN A 86 6.43 -8.40 11.35
N THR A 87 7.62 -8.27 11.96
CA THR A 87 8.15 -6.99 12.43
C THR A 87 8.34 -6.01 11.27
N VAL A 88 9.01 -6.42 10.18
CA VAL A 88 9.23 -5.57 9.00
C VAL A 88 7.90 -5.15 8.38
N TYR A 89 6.94 -6.06 8.24
CA TYR A 89 5.63 -5.72 7.70
C TYR A 89 4.93 -4.65 8.54
N ASN A 90 4.93 -4.82 9.87
CA ASN A 90 4.29 -3.87 10.77
C ASN A 90 5.02 -2.53 10.87
N THR A 91 6.34 -2.49 10.69
CA THR A 91 7.13 -1.27 10.82
C THR A 91 7.21 -0.45 9.54
N VAL A 92 7.37 -1.08 8.37
CA VAL A 92 7.64 -0.36 7.11
C VAL A 92 6.61 -0.58 6.01
N ILE A 93 5.88 -1.70 6.00
CA ILE A 93 4.96 -2.03 4.88
C ILE A 93 3.50 -1.69 5.17
N ARG A 94 3.08 -1.70 6.44
CA ARG A 94 1.66 -1.56 6.83
C ARG A 94 1.07 -0.17 6.56
N SER A 95 1.89 0.87 6.61
CA SER A 95 1.48 2.27 6.45
C SER A 95 1.90 2.80 5.08
N ASN A 96 0.95 3.35 4.31
CA ASN A 96 1.21 3.87 2.97
C ASN A 96 2.30 4.97 2.96
N ILE A 97 2.26 5.90 3.92
CA ILE A 97 3.26 6.97 4.01
C ILE A 97 4.64 6.41 4.41
N THR A 98 4.67 5.50 5.37
CA THR A 98 5.92 4.88 5.84
C THR A 98 6.56 4.04 4.74
N LEU A 99 5.76 3.33 3.96
CA LEU A 99 6.23 2.57 2.80
C LEU A 99 6.85 3.48 1.75
N LEU A 100 6.18 4.57 1.37
CA LEU A 100 6.72 5.49 0.37
C LEU A 100 8.02 6.15 0.86
N GLY A 101 8.05 6.60 2.13
CA GLY A 101 9.25 7.17 2.73
C GLY A 101 10.42 6.19 2.79
N THR A 102 10.15 4.94 3.15
CA THR A 102 11.18 3.89 3.21
C THR A 102 11.69 3.51 1.82
N VAL A 103 10.85 3.45 0.80
CA VAL A 103 11.29 3.22 -0.59
C VAL A 103 12.17 4.36 -1.09
N PHE A 104 11.83 5.63 -0.84
CA PHE A 104 12.68 6.75 -1.25
C PHE A 104 14.01 6.79 -0.49
N ALA A 105 13.98 6.55 0.82
CA ALA A 105 15.21 6.47 1.62
C ALA A 105 16.10 5.30 1.16
N ALA A 106 15.49 4.13 0.92
CA ALA A 106 16.19 2.96 0.41
C ALA A 106 16.76 3.21 -0.98
N ALA A 107 16.02 3.88 -1.89
CA ALA A 107 16.51 4.21 -3.22
C ALA A 107 17.77 5.10 -3.15
N PHE A 108 17.76 6.15 -2.33
CA PHE A 108 18.92 7.03 -2.19
C PHE A 108 20.11 6.34 -1.49
N GLY A 109 19.85 5.62 -0.40
CA GLY A 109 20.89 4.88 0.31
C GLY A 109 21.48 3.74 -0.53
N MET A 110 20.63 3.02 -1.26
CA MET A 110 21.05 1.94 -2.15
C MET A 110 21.80 2.49 -3.36
N GLN A 111 21.41 3.63 -3.94
CA GLN A 111 22.16 4.27 -5.02
C GLN A 111 23.62 4.50 -4.62
N LEU A 112 23.84 5.18 -3.49
CA LEU A 112 25.19 5.52 -3.02
C LEU A 112 26.01 4.27 -2.69
N ALA A 113 25.37 3.29 -2.04
CA ALA A 113 26.01 2.04 -1.68
C ALA A 113 26.33 1.16 -2.90
N PHE A 114 25.43 1.13 -3.89
CA PHE A 114 25.56 0.31 -5.09
C PHE A 114 26.59 0.90 -6.04
N ASP A 115 26.58 2.21 -6.29
CA ASP A 115 27.58 2.86 -7.15
C ASP A 115 29.00 2.57 -6.62
N THR A 116 29.27 2.93 -5.36
CA THR A 116 30.60 2.73 -4.78
C THR A 116 30.94 1.26 -4.48
N GLY A 117 29.93 0.41 -4.28
CA GLY A 117 30.11 -1.01 -4.01
C GLY A 117 30.42 -1.80 -5.27
N SER A 118 29.67 -1.54 -6.35
CA SER A 118 29.81 -2.21 -7.63
C SER A 118 31.16 -1.90 -8.28
N ASP A 119 31.61 -0.64 -8.24
CA ASP A 119 32.94 -0.23 -8.70
C ASP A 119 34.04 -1.01 -7.96
N ARG A 120 33.96 -1.13 -6.64
CA ARG A 120 34.96 -1.88 -5.85
C ARG A 120 34.98 -3.37 -6.18
N VAL A 121 33.82 -3.96 -6.37
CA VAL A 121 33.71 -5.37 -6.78
C VAL A 121 34.36 -5.55 -8.15
N TRP A 122 34.01 -4.69 -9.11
CA TRP A 122 34.56 -4.72 -10.46
C TRP A 122 36.08 -4.52 -10.48
N ASP A 123 36.56 -3.57 -9.70
CA ASP A 123 37.97 -3.24 -9.56
C ASP A 123 38.78 -4.40 -9.00
N SER A 124 38.22 -5.09 -8.01
CA SER A 124 38.85 -6.26 -7.38
C SER A 124 38.94 -7.44 -8.33
N MET A 125 37.94 -7.62 -9.18
CA MET A 125 37.87 -8.72 -10.14
C MET A 125 38.73 -8.47 -11.39
N ASN A 126 38.92 -7.21 -11.79
CA ASN A 126 39.65 -6.84 -13.01
C ASN A 126 41.01 -6.18 -12.72
N ARG A 127 41.62 -6.45 -11.56
CA ARG A 127 42.95 -5.89 -11.23
C ARG A 127 43.97 -6.21 -12.31
N GLY A 128 44.77 -5.22 -12.70
CA GLY A 128 45.85 -5.38 -13.69
C GLY A 128 45.39 -5.37 -15.15
N ARG A 129 44.08 -5.33 -15.43
CA ARG A 129 43.53 -5.15 -16.79
C ARG A 129 42.84 -3.81 -16.98
N GLN A 130 42.77 -3.00 -15.94
CA GLN A 130 42.11 -1.71 -16.01
C GLN A 130 43.09 -0.66 -16.51
N TRP A 131 42.59 0.22 -17.40
CA TRP A 131 43.36 1.34 -17.91
C TRP A 131 43.99 2.18 -16.78
N LYS A 132 43.30 2.34 -15.64
CA LYS A 132 43.81 3.08 -14.49
C LYS A 132 45.08 2.49 -13.85
N ASP A 133 45.25 1.18 -13.91
CA ASP A 133 46.45 0.49 -13.40
C ASP A 133 47.60 0.60 -14.41
N ILE A 134 47.28 0.57 -15.71
CA ILE A 134 48.26 0.58 -16.80
C ILE A 134 48.72 2.01 -17.14
N LYS A 135 47.83 3.01 -17.02
CA LYS A 135 48.10 4.41 -17.37
C LYS A 135 49.34 4.97 -16.69
N GLN A 136 49.60 4.58 -15.44
CA GLN A 136 50.76 5.05 -14.68
C GLN A 136 52.09 4.71 -15.39
N ARG A 137 52.17 3.55 -16.04
CA ARG A 137 53.38 3.15 -16.79
C ARG A 137 53.60 3.99 -18.06
N TYR A 138 52.54 4.53 -18.66
CA TYR A 138 52.63 5.33 -19.90
C TYR A 138 52.87 6.81 -19.66
N ILE A 139 52.44 7.36 -18.51
CA ILE A 139 52.74 8.76 -18.16
C ILE A 139 54.22 8.88 -17.76
N GLU A 140 54.72 7.96 -16.93
CA GLU A 140 56.13 7.94 -16.51
C GLU A 140 57.07 7.76 -17.70
N ALA A 141 56.75 6.84 -18.63
CA ALA A 141 57.51 6.67 -19.87
C ALA A 141 57.48 7.88 -20.82
N ALA A 142 56.49 8.78 -20.68
CA ALA A 142 56.43 10.01 -21.48
C ALA A 142 57.20 11.17 -20.85
N GLU A 143 57.45 11.13 -19.54
CA GLU A 143 58.29 12.11 -18.83
C GLU A 143 59.79 11.77 -18.91
N ASP A 144 60.15 10.50 -19.05
CA ASP A 144 61.56 10.06 -19.18
C ASP A 144 62.16 10.28 -20.59
N ASP A 145 61.32 10.54 -21.61
CA ASP A 145 61.72 10.75 -23.02
C ASP A 145 61.90 12.24 -23.41
N GLU A 146 61.81 13.18 -22.45
CA GLU A 146 62.04 14.64 -22.61
C GLU A 146 63.24 15.13 -21.79
#